data_AF-A0A661LCW6-F1
#
_entry.id   AF-A0A661LCW6-F1
#
_cell.length_a   1.000
_cell.length_b   1.000
_cell.length_c   1.000
_cell.angle_alpha   90.00
_cell.angle_beta   90.00
_cell.angle_gamma   90.00
#
_symmetry.space_group_name_H-M   'P 1'
#
loop_
_entity.id
_entity.type
_entity.pdbx_description
1 polymer ?
#
loop_
_entity_poly.entity_id
_entity_poly.type
_entity_poly.pdbx_seq_one_letter_code
_entity_poly.pdbx_strand_id
1 'polypeptide(L)'
;MMVFKRKKKPSFEGGGLLLFEKVEEAIRAEKALKGENYRVKLVAPPPALRKGCDLAVEINLVEQMGIERLFKQKDVAYLEVVPLKGDGELLEIVKLTNFEDATMVKAGNMKVTFDRNTGIILMPPGEDALISPIFMPN
;
A
#
# COMPACT_ATOMS: atom_id res chain seq x y z
N MET A 1 -22.02 -13.07 15.08
CA MET A 1 -20.61 -12.61 15.00
C MET A 1 -20.01 -13.16 13.71
N MET A 2 -20.01 -12.37 12.63
CA MET A 2 -19.56 -12.83 11.31
C MET A 2 -18.11 -12.37 11.11
N VAL A 3 -17.16 -13.27 11.33
CA VAL A 3 -15.74 -13.01 11.09
C VAL A 3 -15.51 -13.01 9.58
N PHE A 4 -15.45 -11.82 8.98
CA PHE A 4 -15.06 -11.66 7.58
C PHE A 4 -13.58 -12.05 7.41
N LYS A 5 -13.34 -13.34 7.15
CA LYS A 5 -12.02 -13.85 6.75
C LYS A 5 -11.75 -13.38 5.32
N ARG A 6 -11.18 -12.18 5.16
CA ARG A 6 -10.76 -11.66 3.84
C ARG A 6 -9.66 -12.57 3.28
N LYS A 7 -9.92 -13.16 2.11
CA LYS A 7 -8.97 -14.01 1.40
C LYS A 7 -7.76 -13.19 0.99
N LYS A 8 -6.56 -13.60 1.43
CA LYS A 8 -5.27 -13.17 0.87
C LYS A 8 -5.35 -13.32 -0.66
N LYS A 9 -5.28 -12.22 -1.40
CA LYS A 9 -5.19 -12.29 -2.87
C LYS A 9 -3.86 -12.95 -3.21
N PRO A 10 -3.82 -13.92 -4.15
CA PRO A 10 -2.58 -14.62 -4.48
C PRO A 10 -1.54 -13.60 -4.93
N SER A 11 -0.36 -13.63 -4.32
CA SER A 11 0.84 -12.97 -4.82
C SER A 11 1.22 -13.57 -6.17
N PHE A 12 1.93 -12.80 -7.00
CA PHE A 12 2.48 -13.39 -8.22
C PHE A 12 3.56 -14.41 -7.82
N GLU A 13 3.45 -15.65 -8.29
CA GLU A 13 4.59 -16.59 -8.23
C GLU A 13 5.74 -15.99 -9.05
N GLY A 14 6.90 -15.77 -8.43
CA GLY A 14 7.99 -15.02 -9.06
C GLY A 14 7.77 -13.51 -9.15
N GLY A 15 7.00 -12.94 -8.21
CA GLY A 15 6.70 -11.50 -8.16
C GLY A 15 7.91 -10.61 -7.87
N GLY A 16 7.82 -9.36 -8.31
CA GLY A 16 8.76 -8.28 -7.99
C GLY A 16 8.03 -7.04 -7.50
N LEU A 17 8.76 -6.14 -6.84
CA LEU A 17 8.26 -4.83 -6.44
C LEU A 17 8.99 -3.74 -7.20
N LEU A 18 8.23 -2.88 -7.85
CA LEU A 18 8.69 -1.55 -8.26
C LEU A 18 8.62 -0.64 -7.05
N LEU A 19 9.77 -0.09 -6.66
CA LEU A 19 9.90 0.88 -5.58
C LEU A 19 9.91 2.31 -6.15
N PHE A 20 9.36 3.26 -5.41
CA PHE A 20 9.15 4.63 -5.85
C PHE A 20 9.54 5.62 -4.76
N GLU A 21 10.05 6.78 -5.17
CA GLU A 21 10.42 7.82 -4.22
C GLU A 21 9.18 8.45 -3.59
N LYS A 22 8.13 8.64 -4.40
CA LYS A 22 6.90 9.34 -4.01
C LYS A 22 5.64 8.50 -4.23
N VAL A 23 4.63 8.75 -3.41
CA VAL A 23 3.31 8.10 -3.47
C VAL A 23 2.64 8.35 -4.83
N GLU A 24 2.75 9.57 -5.35
CA GLU A 24 2.16 9.97 -6.63
C GLU A 24 2.75 9.19 -7.80
N GLU A 25 4.04 8.87 -7.75
CA GLU A 25 4.74 8.08 -8.77
C GLU A 25 4.26 6.64 -8.77
N ALA A 26 4.13 6.01 -7.59
CA ALA A 26 3.60 4.65 -7.46
C ALA A 26 2.15 4.56 -8.00
N ILE A 27 1.31 5.54 -7.69
CA ILE A 27 -0.08 5.60 -8.19
C ILE A 27 -0.11 5.83 -9.71
N ARG A 28 0.74 6.73 -10.23
CA ARG A 28 0.84 7.01 -11.67
C ARG A 28 1.31 5.77 -12.43
N ALA A 29 2.31 5.07 -11.90
CA ALA A 29 2.82 3.81 -12.44
C ALA A 29 1.74 2.73 -12.51
N GLU A 30 0.99 2.52 -11.42
CA GLU A 30 -0.09 1.54 -11.39
C GLU A 30 -1.16 1.82 -12.46
N LYS A 31 -1.56 3.09 -12.60
CA LYS A 31 -2.51 3.52 -13.64
C LYS A 31 -1.96 3.31 -15.05
N ALA A 32 -0.70 3.67 -15.28
CA ALA A 32 -0.05 3.51 -16.58
C ALA A 32 0.02 2.03 -17.01
N LEU A 33 0.34 1.15 -16.05
CA LEU A 33 0.44 -0.30 -16.26
C LEU A 33 -0.92 -0.93 -16.54
N LYS A 34 -1.93 -0.61 -15.73
CA LYS A 34 -3.30 -1.08 -15.96
C LYS A 34 -3.86 -0.61 -17.29
N GLY A 35 -3.50 0.62 -17.72
CA GLY A 35 -3.89 1.16 -19.03
C GLY A 35 -3.36 0.35 -20.22
N GLU A 36 -2.26 -0.39 -20.03
CA GLU A 36 -1.68 -1.30 -21.04
C GLU A 36 -1.97 -2.78 -20.73
N ASN A 37 -2.98 -3.06 -19.91
CA ASN A 37 -3.42 -4.42 -19.52
C ASN A 37 -2.38 -5.26 -18.74
N TYR A 38 -1.35 -4.65 -18.15
CA TYR A 38 -0.48 -5.37 -17.21
C TYR A 38 -1.25 -5.76 -15.95
N ARG A 39 -1.05 -7.00 -15.49
CA ARG A 39 -1.60 -7.45 -14.21
C ARG A 39 -0.67 -7.00 -13.08
N VAL A 40 -1.09 -5.95 -12.38
CA VAL A 40 -0.29 -5.37 -11.29
C VAL A 40 -1.16 -5.06 -10.07
N LYS A 41 -0.51 -4.90 -8.91
CA LYS A 41 -1.20 -4.45 -7.68
C LYS A 41 -0.41 -3.36 -7.00
N LEU A 42 -1.08 -2.29 -6.60
CA LEU A 42 -0.54 -1.38 -5.60
C LEU A 42 -0.52 -2.12 -4.25
N VAL A 43 0.61 -2.09 -3.56
CA VAL A 43 0.83 -2.76 -2.27
C VAL A 43 1.73 -1.90 -1.37
N ALA A 44 1.74 -2.19 -0.07
CA ALA A 44 2.76 -1.64 0.82
C ALA A 44 3.97 -2.59 0.83
N PRO A 45 5.19 -2.13 0.47
CA PRO A 45 6.37 -2.97 0.50
C PRO A 45 6.73 -3.33 1.96
N PRO A 46 7.41 -4.48 2.18
CA PRO A 46 7.98 -4.83 3.47
C PRO A 46 8.81 -3.67 4.05
N PRO A 47 8.78 -3.42 5.37
CA PRO A 47 9.50 -2.29 5.96
C PRO A 47 10.98 -2.20 5.58
N ALA A 48 11.66 -3.34 5.46
CA ALA A 48 13.07 -3.42 5.06
C ALA A 48 13.35 -3.00 3.61
N LEU A 49 12.32 -2.98 2.74
CA LEU A 49 12.43 -2.61 1.32
C LEU A 49 11.89 -1.20 1.04
N ARG A 50 11.39 -0.47 2.05
CA ARG A 50 10.88 0.89 1.84
C ARG A 50 12.03 1.82 1.52
N LYS A 51 11.94 2.45 0.35
CA LYS A 51 12.84 3.51 -0.10
C LYS A 51 11.96 4.62 -0.68
N GLY A 52 11.92 5.78 -0.01
CA GLY A 52 11.09 6.92 -0.43
C GLY A 52 9.70 6.93 0.19
N CYS A 53 8.80 6.06 -0.26
CA CYS A 53 7.40 6.05 0.20
C CYS A 53 6.93 4.70 0.78
N ASP A 54 5.66 4.65 1.22
CA ASP A 54 5.02 3.46 1.79
C ASP A 54 4.21 2.64 0.77
N LEU A 55 4.38 2.91 -0.53
CA LEU A 55 3.74 2.21 -1.63
C LEU A 55 4.76 1.61 -2.61
N ALA A 56 4.35 0.51 -3.23
CA ALA A 56 5.07 -0.17 -4.30
C ALA A 56 4.05 -0.78 -5.27
N VAL A 57 4.52 -1.16 -6.46
CA VAL A 57 3.71 -1.92 -7.42
C VAL A 57 4.25 -3.34 -7.53
N GLU A 58 3.43 -4.32 -7.14
CA GLU A 58 3.68 -5.75 -7.33
C GLU A 58 3.48 -6.09 -8.81
N ILE A 59 4.50 -6.69 -9.42
CA ILE A 59 4.54 -7.09 -10.83
C ILE A 59 4.97 -8.54 -10.99
N ASN A 60 4.71 -9.13 -12.15
CA ASN A 60 5.41 -10.35 -12.57
C ASN A 60 6.79 -9.98 -13.12
N LEU A 61 7.87 -10.55 -12.59
CA LEU A 61 9.23 -10.23 -13.06
C LEU A 61 9.47 -10.61 -14.53
N VAL A 62 8.72 -11.59 -15.08
CA VAL A 62 8.78 -11.93 -16.51
C VAL A 62 8.37 -10.72 -17.38
N GLU A 63 7.51 -9.84 -16.87
CA GLU A 63 7.02 -8.66 -17.58
C GLU A 63 7.94 -7.43 -17.41
N GLN A 64 8.99 -7.50 -16.57
CA GLN A 64 9.82 -6.35 -16.20
C GLN A 64 10.36 -5.59 -17.42
N MET A 65 10.93 -6.28 -18.41
CA MET A 65 11.47 -5.61 -19.61
C MET A 65 10.41 -4.82 -20.38
N GLY A 66 9.17 -5.32 -20.43
CA GLY A 66 8.06 -4.62 -21.08
C GLY A 66 7.65 -3.38 -20.29
N ILE A 67 7.61 -3.51 -18.96
CA ILE A 67 7.29 -2.43 -18.03
C ILE A 67 8.31 -1.29 -18.12
N GLU A 68 9.60 -1.60 -18.12
CA GLU A 68 10.66 -0.58 -18.22
C GLU A 68 10.59 0.18 -19.55
N ARG A 69 10.28 -0.50 -20.65
CA ARG A 69 10.03 0.15 -21.96
C ARG A 69 8.83 1.08 -21.90
N LEU A 70 7.72 0.64 -21.31
CA LEU A 70 6.52 1.46 -21.13
C LEU A 70 6.82 2.70 -20.30
N PHE A 71 7.54 2.53 -19.19
CA PHE A 71 7.90 3.63 -18.29
C PHE A 71 8.75 4.68 -18.99
N LYS A 72 9.71 4.25 -19.82
CA LYS A 72 10.49 5.16 -20.66
C LYS A 72 9.62 5.91 -21.67
N GLN A 73 8.62 5.26 -22.26
CA GLN A 73 7.71 5.89 -23.22
C GLN A 73 6.74 6.89 -22.56
N LYS A 74 6.30 6.60 -21.34
CA LYS A 74 5.30 7.40 -20.59
C LYS A 74 5.91 8.36 -19.56
N ASP A 75 7.23 8.45 -19.52
CA ASP A 75 7.99 9.26 -18.57
C ASP A 75 7.54 9.00 -17.11
N VAL A 76 7.59 7.71 -16.73
CA VAL A 76 7.27 7.24 -15.37
C VAL A 76 8.58 6.87 -14.67
N ALA A 77 8.92 7.62 -13.62
CA ALA A 77 10.07 7.34 -12.78
C ALA A 77 9.79 6.20 -11.79
N TYR A 78 10.83 5.42 -11.49
CA TYR A 78 10.86 4.41 -10.43
C TYR A 78 12.30 4.33 -9.90
N LEU A 79 12.46 3.87 -8.66
CA LEU A 79 13.78 3.75 -8.03
C LEU A 79 14.50 2.49 -8.45
N GLU A 80 13.86 1.33 -8.24
CA GLU A 80 14.42 0.04 -8.56
C GLU A 80 13.33 -1.04 -8.62
N VAL A 81 13.68 -2.17 -9.22
CA VAL A 81 12.89 -3.40 -9.15
C VAL A 81 13.58 -4.36 -8.19
N VAL A 82 12.89 -4.79 -7.14
CA VAL A 82 13.41 -5.79 -6.20
C VAL A 82 12.63 -7.10 -6.32
N PRO A 83 13.29 -8.25 -6.46
CA PRO A 83 12.60 -9.53 -6.48
C PRO A 83 12.00 -9.82 -5.11
N LEU A 84 10.76 -10.29 -5.07
CA LEU A 84 10.17 -10.77 -3.83
C LEU A 84 10.76 -12.15 -3.52
N LYS A 85 11.66 -12.23 -2.53
CA LYS A 85 12.21 -13.52 -2.09
C LYS A 85 11.23 -14.20 -1.11
N GLY A 86 10.63 -15.31 -1.54
CA GLY A 86 9.80 -16.17 -0.70
C GLY A 86 8.50 -15.53 -0.20
N ASP A 87 7.92 -16.13 0.84
CA ASP A 87 6.56 -15.86 1.38
C ASP A 87 6.41 -14.51 2.11
N GLY A 88 7.32 -13.56 1.89
CA GLY A 88 7.30 -12.25 2.54
C GLY A 88 5.92 -11.59 2.38
N GLU A 89 5.18 -11.44 3.48
CA GLU A 89 3.82 -10.94 3.41
C GLU A 89 3.82 -9.48 2.96
N LEU A 90 3.30 -9.24 1.75
CA LEU A 90 2.90 -7.90 1.33
C LEU A 90 1.83 -7.41 2.29
N LEU A 91 2.05 -6.24 2.88
CA LEU A 91 1.12 -5.67 3.83
C LEU A 91 -0.07 -5.09 3.06
N GLU A 92 -1.28 -5.28 3.60
CA GLU A 92 -2.46 -4.57 3.09
C GLU A 92 -2.22 -3.06 3.20
N ILE A 93 -2.48 -2.33 2.12
CA ILE A 93 -2.37 -0.87 2.10
C ILE A 93 -3.27 -0.27 3.18
N VAL A 94 -4.49 -0.81 3.32
CA VAL A 94 -5.51 -0.33 4.26
C VAL A 94 -5.91 -1.44 5.22
N LYS A 95 -5.75 -1.21 6.51
CA LYS A 95 -6.22 -2.08 7.59
C LYS A 95 -7.32 -1.37 8.39
N LEU A 96 -8.45 -2.05 8.58
CA LEU A 96 -9.56 -1.56 9.43
C LEU A 96 -9.52 -2.26 10.79
N THR A 97 -9.64 -1.48 11.85
CA THR A 97 -9.83 -1.98 13.22
C THR A 97 -11.12 -1.38 13.76
N ASN A 98 -12.08 -2.23 14.13
CA ASN A 98 -13.36 -1.79 14.68
C ASN A 98 -13.33 -1.86 16.21
N PHE A 99 -13.79 -0.78 16.83
CA PHE A 99 -14.14 -0.68 18.24
C PHE A 99 -15.67 -0.70 18.36
N GLU A 100 -16.19 -0.58 19.59
CA GLU A 100 -17.63 -0.62 19.84
C GLU A 100 -18.39 0.43 19.01
N ASP A 101 -18.06 1.71 19.14
CA ASP A 101 -18.70 2.79 18.37
C ASP A 101 -17.80 3.45 17.32
N ALA A 102 -16.54 3.02 17.20
CA ALA A 102 -15.56 3.66 16.33
C ALA A 102 -14.88 2.69 15.34
N THR A 103 -14.34 3.24 14.26
CA THR A 103 -13.47 2.50 13.33
C THR A 103 -12.17 3.28 13.13
N MET A 104 -11.04 2.59 13.28
CA MET A 104 -9.73 3.09 12.90
C MET A 104 -9.34 2.53 11.53
N VAL A 105 -8.95 3.43 10.63
CA VAL A 105 -8.40 3.12 9.31
C VAL A 105 -6.89 3.38 9.36
N LYS A 106 -6.08 2.35 9.16
CA LYS A 106 -4.64 2.49 8.96
C LYS A 106 -4.33 2.38 7.47
N ALA A 107 -3.66 3.38 6.90
CA ALA A 107 -3.18 3.36 5.52
C ALA A 107 -1.67 3.61 5.52
N GLY A 108 -0.88 2.58 5.20
CA GLY A 108 0.58 2.66 5.30
C GLY A 108 1.05 3.03 6.72
N ASN A 109 1.74 4.17 6.85
CA ASN A 109 2.16 4.71 8.17
C ASN A 109 1.13 5.67 8.82
N MET A 110 0.02 5.96 8.15
CA MET A 110 -1.04 6.84 8.67
C MET A 110 -2.14 6.04 9.35
N LYS A 111 -2.79 6.64 10.36
CA LYS A 111 -4.04 6.15 10.92
C LYS A 111 -5.02 7.30 11.16
N VAL A 112 -6.31 7.03 11.02
CA VAL A 112 -7.39 7.93 11.44
C VAL A 112 -8.48 7.12 12.13
N THR A 113 -9.11 7.66 13.15
CA THR A 113 -10.22 7.01 13.85
C THR A 113 -11.45 7.89 13.75
N PHE A 114 -12.60 7.30 13.49
CA PHE A 114 -13.87 8.02 13.43
C PHE A 114 -14.97 7.25 14.17
N ASP A 115 -15.91 7.98 14.74
CA ASP A 115 -17.14 7.44 15.31
C ASP A 115 -18.08 6.99 14.17
N ARG A 116 -18.58 5.76 14.24
CA ARG A 116 -19.39 5.14 13.18
C ARG A 116 -20.80 5.69 13.07
N ASN A 117 -21.32 6.25 14.16
CA ASN A 117 -22.70 6.76 14.22
C ASN A 117 -22.78 8.19 13.68
N THR A 118 -21.75 8.98 13.92
CA THR A 118 -21.69 10.42 13.61
C THR A 118 -20.74 10.76 12.46
N GLY A 119 -19.77 9.91 12.15
CA GLY A 119 -18.72 10.16 11.17
C GLY A 119 -17.63 11.14 11.64
N ILE A 120 -17.69 11.58 12.90
CA ILE A 120 -16.73 12.55 13.46
C ILE A 120 -15.37 11.87 13.69
N ILE A 121 -14.29 12.54 13.27
CA ILE A 121 -12.93 12.10 13.55
C ILE A 121 -12.67 12.21 15.06
N LEU A 122 -12.29 11.10 15.68
CA LEU A 122 -12.01 11.01 17.10
C LEU A 122 -10.53 11.32 17.36
N MET A 123 -10.29 12.26 18.27
CA MET A 123 -8.95 12.64 18.73
C MET A 123 -8.66 12.00 20.09
N PRO A 124 -7.42 11.55 20.36
CA PRO A 124 -7.02 11.20 21.72
C PRO A 124 -7.17 12.41 22.64
N PRO A 125 -7.63 12.24 23.90
CA PRO A 125 -7.66 13.35 24.85
C PRO A 125 -6.23 13.84 25.14
N GLY A 126 -5.97 15.13 24.95
CA GLY A 126 -4.69 15.79 25.24
C GLY A 126 -3.74 16.04 24.06
N GLU A 127 -4.14 15.77 22.82
CA GLU A 127 -3.38 16.13 21.61
C GLU A 127 -4.10 17.19 20.77
N ASP A 128 -3.38 18.23 20.36
CA ASP A 128 -3.85 19.23 19.39
C ASP A 128 -3.62 18.73 17.96
N ALA A 129 -4.72 18.50 17.24
CA ALA A 129 -4.84 18.34 15.78
C ALA A 129 -3.61 17.79 15.03
N LEU A 130 -3.32 16.49 15.16
CA LEU A 130 -2.49 15.80 14.18
C LEU A 130 -3.15 14.48 13.77
N ILE A 131 -3.26 14.29 12.46
CA ILE A 131 -3.28 12.98 11.83
C ILE A 131 -1.98 12.32 12.30
N SER A 132 -2.01 11.60 13.43
CA SER A 132 -0.77 11.26 14.12
C SER A 132 0.01 10.22 13.32
N PRO A 133 1.27 10.49 12.93
CA PRO A 133 2.20 9.44 12.64
C PRO A 133 2.50 8.78 13.98
N ILE A 134 1.93 7.59 14.20
CA ILE A 134 2.25 6.71 15.33
C ILE A 134 1.58 7.10 16.66
N PHE A 135 0.72 6.20 17.16
CA PHE A 135 0.66 5.92 18.60
C PHE A 135 0.14 4.48 18.79
N MET A 136 0.92 3.64 19.46
CA MET A 136 0.52 2.32 19.93
C MET A 136 -0.11 2.49 21.32
N PRO A 137 -1.08 1.64 21.67
CA PRO A 137 -0.83 0.80 22.83
C PRO A 137 -0.64 -0.64 22.35
N ASN A 138 0.26 -1.33 23.04
CA ASN A 138 0.57 -2.74 22.81
C ASN A 138 -0.68 -3.63 22.74
#